data_AF-A0A1A2ZWZ1-F1
#
_entry.id   AF-A0A1A2ZWZ1-F1
#
_cell.length_a   1.000
_cell.length_b   1.000
_cell.length_c   1.000
_cell.angle_alpha   90.00
_cell.angle_beta   90.00
_cell.angle_gamma   90.00
#
_symmetry.space_group_name_H-M   'P 1'
#
loop_
_entity.id
_entity.type
_entity.pdbx_description
1 polymer ?
#
loop_
_entity_poly.entity_id
_entity_poly.type
_entity_poly.pdbx_seq_one_letter_code
_entity_poly.pdbx_strand_id
1 'polypeptide(L)'
;MTADERMNPPQNCGNSVTPCSVDSCQRQVKAKGLCEKHYRRMRRTGDPNQVRKPGPAPDPYRAQVRGLQYSDFGCERTMQTYVAAMAMLGAFADHDAFAAALAAATRPNGSLNVSKLRRLADAALMGAIEDGRI
;
A
#
# COMPACT_ATOMS: atom_id res chain seq x y z
N MET A 1 3.82 -46.72 -22.80
CA MET A 1 2.92 -46.56 -21.64
C MET A 1 3.24 -45.19 -21.04
N THR A 2 2.68 -44.14 -21.63
CA THR A 2 3.03 -42.75 -21.35
C THR A 2 2.41 -42.31 -20.04
N ALA A 3 3.26 -41.91 -19.10
CA ALA A 3 2.85 -41.21 -17.90
C ALA A 3 2.54 -39.75 -18.28
N ASP A 4 1.29 -39.50 -18.63
CA ASP A 4 0.75 -38.14 -18.75
C ASP A 4 -0.56 -38.09 -17.95
N GLU A 5 -1.00 -36.90 -17.57
CA GLU A 5 -2.20 -36.60 -16.77
C GLU A 5 -2.09 -36.69 -15.24
N ARG A 6 -1.15 -35.93 -14.67
CA ARG A 6 -1.40 -35.27 -13.36
C ARG A 6 -2.37 -34.10 -13.56
N MET A 7 -3.64 -34.39 -13.83
CA MET A 7 -4.70 -33.39 -13.76
C MET A 7 -4.96 -33.05 -12.28
N ASN A 8 -4.47 -31.90 -11.84
CA ASN A 8 -4.91 -31.31 -10.58
C ASN A 8 -6.30 -30.68 -10.83
N PRO A 9 -7.39 -31.22 -10.27
CA PRO A 9 -8.73 -30.65 -10.47
C PRO A 9 -8.75 -29.21 -9.94
N PRO A 10 -9.41 -28.25 -10.62
CA PRO A 10 -9.53 -26.90 -10.10
C PRO A 10 -10.24 -26.97 -8.75
N GLN A 11 -9.52 -26.58 -7.70
CA GLN A 11 -10.03 -26.57 -6.33
C GLN A 11 -11.23 -25.62 -6.23
N ASN A 12 -12.44 -26.14 -6.37
CA ASN A 12 -13.67 -25.43 -6.03
C ASN A 12 -14.24 -26.03 -4.74
N CYS A 13 -13.68 -25.61 -3.62
CA CYS A 13 -14.25 -25.84 -2.30
C CYS A 13 -15.52 -24.98 -2.14
N GLY A 14 -16.65 -25.50 -2.60
CA GLY A 14 -17.97 -25.18 -2.06
C GLY A 14 -18.50 -23.76 -2.27
N ASN A 15 -18.37 -23.17 -3.46
CA ASN A 15 -18.99 -21.88 -3.76
C ASN A 15 -20.35 -22.06 -4.46
N SER A 16 -21.44 -21.62 -3.83
CA SER A 16 -22.71 -21.41 -4.52
C SER A 16 -22.47 -20.45 -5.68
N VAL A 17 -22.59 -20.94 -6.92
CA VAL A 17 -22.28 -20.23 -8.17
C VAL A 17 -23.36 -19.20 -8.46
N THR A 18 -23.52 -18.22 -7.58
CA THR A 18 -24.38 -17.07 -7.85
C THR A 18 -23.62 -16.13 -8.77
N PRO A 19 -24.14 -15.82 -9.97
CA PRO A 19 -23.57 -14.82 -10.83
C PRO A 19 -23.78 -13.42 -10.24
N CYS A 20 -22.89 -12.50 -10.58
CA CYS A 20 -23.02 -11.10 -10.16
C CYS A 20 -24.36 -10.51 -10.63
N SER A 21 -25.03 -9.75 -9.77
CA SER A 21 -26.29 -9.02 -10.08
C SER A 21 -26.13 -7.86 -11.07
N VAL A 22 -24.96 -7.71 -11.70
CA VAL A 22 -24.73 -6.68 -12.71
C VAL A 22 -24.96 -7.31 -14.07
N ASP A 23 -25.84 -6.72 -14.86
CA ASP A 23 -26.10 -7.13 -16.24
C ASP A 23 -24.79 -7.25 -17.02
N SER A 24 -24.64 -8.32 -17.79
CA SER A 24 -23.42 -8.70 -18.52
C SER A 24 -22.22 -9.21 -17.68
N CYS A 25 -22.37 -9.44 -16.37
CA CYS A 25 -21.27 -9.95 -15.54
C CYS A 25 -21.44 -11.41 -15.08
N GLN A 26 -20.69 -12.32 -15.70
CA GLN A 26 -20.67 -13.76 -15.36
C GLN A 26 -19.69 -14.12 -14.23
N ARG A 27 -19.10 -13.13 -13.55
CA ARG A 27 -18.17 -13.40 -12.43
C ARG A 27 -18.94 -13.83 -11.20
N GLN A 28 -18.36 -14.74 -10.44
CA GLN A 28 -18.93 -15.20 -9.17
C GLN A 28 -19.06 -14.06 -8.16
N VAL A 29 -20.16 -14.07 -7.43
CA VAL A 29 -20.41 -13.16 -6.31
C VAL A 29 -19.38 -13.40 -5.21
N LYS A 30 -18.81 -12.31 -4.70
CA LYS A 30 -17.96 -12.32 -3.49
C LYS A 30 -18.72 -11.82 -2.26
N ALA A 31 -19.56 -10.79 -2.42
CA ALA A 31 -20.37 -10.22 -1.34
C ALA A 31 -21.50 -9.35 -1.91
N LYS A 32 -22.63 -9.25 -1.18
CA LYS A 32 -23.78 -8.39 -1.53
C LYS A 32 -24.33 -8.59 -2.96
N GLY A 33 -24.33 -9.83 -3.46
CA GLY A 33 -24.74 -10.11 -4.85
C GLY A 33 -23.78 -9.57 -5.92
N LEU A 34 -22.60 -9.07 -5.55
CA LEU A 34 -21.63 -8.48 -6.48
C LEU A 34 -20.34 -9.29 -6.52
N CYS A 35 -19.74 -9.38 -7.71
CA CYS A 35 -18.37 -9.86 -7.85
C CYS A 35 -17.39 -8.88 -7.17
N GLU A 36 -16.17 -9.34 -6.88
CA GLU A 36 -15.18 -8.50 -6.18
C GLU A 36 -14.93 -7.15 -6.87
N LYS A 37 -14.94 -7.12 -8.21
CA LYS A 37 -14.70 -5.89 -9.00
C LYS A 37 -15.84 -4.89 -8.79
N HIS A 38 -17.08 -5.34 -8.89
CA HIS A 38 -18.27 -4.51 -8.72
C HIS A 38 -18.48 -4.12 -7.26
N TYR A 39 -18.19 -5.02 -6.32
CA TYR A 39 -18.19 -4.70 -4.90
C TYR A 39 -17.16 -3.60 -4.57
N ARG A 40 -15.95 -3.66 -5.14
CA ARG A 40 -14.93 -2.60 -4.96
C ARG A 40 -15.36 -1.26 -5.53
N ARG A 41 -16.06 -1.23 -6.67
CA ARG A 41 -16.61 0.00 -7.25
C ARG A 41 -17.74 0.55 -6.37
N MET A 42 -18.72 -0.28 -6.05
CA MET A 42 -19.82 0.03 -5.13
C MET A 42 -19.32 0.67 -3.82
N ARG A 43 -18.28 0.10 -3.19
CA ARG A 43 -17.69 0.67 -1.96
C ARG A 43 -17.00 2.01 -2.13
N ARG A 44 -16.48 2.33 -3.31
CA ARG A 44 -15.69 3.55 -3.56
C ARG A 44 -16.53 4.69 -4.12
N THR A 45 -17.54 4.36 -4.92
CA THR A 45 -18.29 5.33 -5.72
C THR A 45 -19.80 5.25 -5.55
N GLY A 46 -20.32 4.23 -4.86
CA GLY A 46 -21.76 4.00 -4.70
C GLY A 46 -22.44 3.36 -5.93
N ASP A 47 -21.70 3.16 -7.02
CA ASP A 47 -22.22 2.57 -8.27
C ASP A 47 -21.29 1.42 -8.74
N PRO A 48 -21.80 0.19 -8.90
CA PRO A 48 -21.02 -0.96 -9.35
C PRO A 48 -20.61 -0.87 -10.83
N ASN A 49 -21.36 -0.13 -11.64
CA ASN A 49 -21.16 0.03 -13.08
C ASN A 49 -20.23 1.19 -13.41
N GLN A 50 -20.03 2.13 -12.49
CA GLN A 50 -19.17 3.28 -12.73
C GLN A 50 -17.71 2.87 -12.95
N VAL A 51 -17.23 3.06 -14.18
CA VAL A 51 -15.83 2.88 -14.57
C VAL A 51 -15.18 4.26 -14.62
N ARG A 52 -14.20 4.51 -13.75
CA ARG A 52 -13.35 5.71 -13.84
C ARG A 52 -12.30 5.53 -14.92
N LYS A 53 -11.95 6.62 -15.60
CA LYS A 53 -10.81 6.63 -16.53
C LYS A 53 -9.55 6.21 -15.75
N PRO A 54 -8.74 5.27 -16.25
CA PRO A 54 -7.44 4.98 -15.67
C PRO A 54 -6.65 6.28 -15.53
N GLY A 55 -5.84 6.39 -14.48
CA GLY A 55 -4.86 7.48 -14.42
C GLY A 55 -3.90 7.40 -15.62
N PRO A 56 -3.15 8.48 -15.91
CA PRO A 56 -2.09 8.45 -16.91
C PRO A 56 -1.20 7.23 -16.70
N ALA A 57 -0.76 6.58 -17.80
CA ALA A 57 0.22 5.52 -17.70
C ALA A 57 1.45 6.04 -16.93
N PRO A 58 2.06 5.22 -16.04
CA PRO A 58 3.30 5.62 -15.40
C PRO A 58 4.33 5.91 -16.50
N ASP A 59 4.97 7.08 -16.42
CA ASP A 59 6.01 7.50 -17.36
C ASP A 59 7.05 6.36 -17.54
N PRO A 60 7.36 5.94 -18.78
CA PRO A 60 8.22 4.79 -19.04
C PRO A 60 9.62 4.98 -18.46
N TYR A 61 10.14 6.21 -18.46
CA TYR A 61 11.40 6.52 -17.79
C TYR A 61 11.27 6.33 -16.28
N ARG A 62 10.23 6.87 -15.64
CA ARG A 62 9.92 6.59 -14.22
C ARG A 62 9.70 5.11 -13.90
N ALA A 63 9.13 4.32 -14.80
CA ALA A 63 8.90 2.89 -14.60
C ALA A 63 10.22 2.10 -14.71
N GLN A 64 11.08 2.48 -15.66
CA GLN A 64 12.42 1.93 -15.84
C GLN A 64 13.36 2.33 -14.69
N VAL A 65 13.37 3.59 -14.28
CA VAL A 65 14.14 4.08 -13.13
C VAL A 65 13.67 3.41 -11.83
N ARG A 66 12.37 3.20 -11.65
CA ARG A 66 11.84 2.37 -10.53
C ARG A 66 12.36 0.93 -10.54
N GLY A 67 12.64 0.36 -11.71
CA GLY A 67 13.19 -0.98 -11.86
C GLY A 67 14.72 -1.05 -11.73
N LEU A 68 15.42 0.06 -11.99
CA LEU A 68 16.90 0.11 -12.03
C LEU A 68 17.54 0.64 -10.75
N GLN A 69 16.85 1.43 -9.91
CA GLN A 69 17.49 2.09 -8.77
C GLN A 69 17.33 1.43 -7.40
N TYR A 70 16.37 0.53 -7.16
CA TYR A 70 16.27 -0.19 -5.89
C TYR A 70 15.46 -1.48 -6.08
N SER A 71 16.13 -2.60 -6.38
CA SER A 71 15.50 -3.92 -6.39
C SER A 71 14.92 -4.32 -5.02
N ASP A 72 15.39 -3.69 -3.92
CA ASP A 72 15.03 -4.11 -2.55
C ASP A 72 14.32 -3.05 -1.68
N PHE A 73 14.39 -1.75 -2.00
CA PHE A 73 13.82 -0.69 -1.15
C PHE A 73 13.13 0.46 -1.91
N GLY A 74 12.07 0.17 -2.67
CA GLY A 74 11.00 1.14 -2.95
C GLY A 74 11.36 2.43 -3.73
N CYS A 75 10.35 3.28 -3.94
CA CYS A 75 10.46 4.52 -4.72
C CYS A 75 11.44 5.52 -4.08
N GLU A 76 12.31 6.15 -4.88
CA GLU A 76 13.30 7.16 -4.45
C GLU A 76 12.71 8.24 -3.53
N ARG A 77 11.51 8.73 -3.81
CA ARG A 77 10.81 9.72 -2.94
C ARG A 77 10.54 9.20 -1.53
N THR A 78 10.23 7.91 -1.41
CA THR A 78 10.01 7.26 -0.12
C THR A 78 11.34 7.18 0.64
N MET A 79 12.43 6.80 -0.03
CA MET A 79 13.76 6.75 0.58
C MET A 79 14.27 8.14 1.00
N GLN A 80 14.09 9.17 0.17
CA GLN A 80 14.41 10.56 0.53
C GLN A 80 13.63 11.01 1.77
N THR A 81 12.34 10.69 1.84
CA THR A 81 11.50 11.02 3.00
C THR A 81 11.99 10.29 4.26
N TYR A 82 12.34 9.02 4.13
CA TYR A 82 12.88 8.19 5.22
C TYR A 82 14.21 8.74 5.73
N VAL A 83 15.18 8.94 4.85
CA VAL A 83 16.52 9.45 5.21
C VAL A 83 16.41 10.80 5.92
N ALA A 84 15.60 11.72 5.38
CA ALA A 84 15.42 13.02 5.99
C ALA A 84 14.74 12.93 7.37
N ALA A 85 13.75 12.04 7.54
CA ALA A 85 13.12 11.82 8.84
C ALA A 85 14.11 11.24 9.87
N MET A 86 14.94 10.27 9.47
CA MET A 86 15.95 9.67 10.33
C MET A 86 17.02 10.69 10.74
N ALA A 87 17.49 11.52 9.80
CA ALA A 87 18.47 12.57 10.08
C ALA A 87 17.92 13.61 11.06
N MET A 88 16.67 14.06 10.86
CA MET A 88 16.00 15.02 11.75
C MET A 88 15.82 14.45 13.16
N LEU A 89 15.31 13.22 13.29
CA LEU A 89 15.15 12.59 14.58
C LEU A 89 16.51 12.38 15.27
N GLY A 90 17.54 11.95 14.53
CA GLY A 90 18.88 11.78 15.10
C GLY A 90 19.55 13.08 15.54
N ALA A 91 19.18 14.22 14.93
CA ALA A 91 19.72 15.53 15.29
C ALA A 91 18.98 16.20 16.45
N PHE A 92 17.66 15.99 16.56
CA PHE A 92 16.80 16.82 17.42
C PHE A 92 15.99 16.04 18.47
N ALA A 93 15.88 14.72 18.36
CA ALA A 93 15.22 13.88 19.36
C ALA A 93 16.26 13.19 20.24
N ASP A 94 15.96 13.05 21.53
CA ASP A 94 16.71 12.12 22.39
C ASP A 94 16.43 10.66 22.00
N HIS A 95 17.20 9.73 22.57
CA HIS A 95 17.12 8.31 22.25
C HIS A 95 15.71 7.72 22.49
N ASP A 96 15.03 8.16 23.55
CA ASP A 96 13.71 7.64 23.92
C ASP A 96 12.63 8.21 23.00
N ALA A 97 12.71 9.50 22.68
CA ALA A 97 11.84 10.16 21.72
C ALA A 97 12.03 9.58 20.30
N PHE A 98 13.27 9.25 19.91
CA PHE A 98 13.57 8.56 18.66
C PHE A 98 12.93 7.17 18.60
N ALA A 99 13.11 6.37 19.65
CA ALA A 99 12.52 5.05 19.76
C ALA A 99 10.99 5.11 19.75
N ALA A 100 10.40 6.07 20.47
CA ALA A 100 8.97 6.30 20.49
C ALA A 100 8.43 6.69 19.11
N ALA A 101 9.16 7.53 18.36
CA ALA A 101 8.78 7.93 17.01
C ALA A 101 8.78 6.74 16.03
N LEU A 102 9.79 5.87 16.10
CA LEU A 102 9.86 4.65 15.31
C LEU A 102 8.73 3.68 15.67
N ALA A 103 8.50 3.45 16.96
CA ALA A 103 7.41 2.59 17.43
C ALA A 103 6.05 3.11 16.97
N ALA A 104 5.80 4.42 17.10
CA ALA A 104 4.56 5.04 16.67
C ALA A 104 4.35 4.98 15.13
N ALA A 105 5.43 5.00 14.35
CA ALA A 105 5.38 4.92 12.89
C ALA A 105 5.27 3.48 12.37
N THR A 106 5.60 2.47 13.19
CA THR A 106 5.59 1.06 12.80
C THR A 106 4.20 0.44 13.00
N ARG A 107 3.71 -0.27 11.99
CA ARG A 107 2.42 -0.97 12.03
C ARG A 107 2.57 -2.36 12.68
N PRO A 108 1.46 -3.00 13.12
CA PRO A 108 1.50 -4.34 13.70
C PRO A 108 2.12 -5.43 12.79
N ASN A 109 2.12 -5.21 11.48
CA ASN A 109 2.75 -6.11 10.49
C ASN A 109 4.24 -5.82 10.27
N GLY A 110 4.87 -4.98 11.09
CA GLY A 110 6.28 -4.58 10.99
C GLY A 110 6.58 -3.54 9.89
N SER A 111 5.60 -3.15 9.07
CA SER A 111 5.83 -2.14 8.03
C SER A 111 5.88 -0.73 8.60
N LEU A 112 6.86 0.06 8.15
CA LEU A 112 7.07 1.43 8.59
C LEU A 112 6.27 2.43 7.74
N ASN A 113 5.51 3.32 8.38
CA ASN A 113 4.83 4.42 7.71
C ASN A 113 5.75 5.65 7.63
N VAL A 114 6.51 5.75 6.53
CA VAL A 114 7.53 6.79 6.32
C VAL A 114 6.95 8.21 6.37
N SER A 115 5.73 8.44 5.88
CA SER A 115 5.07 9.75 5.97
C SER A 115 4.59 10.11 7.38
N LYS A 116 4.30 9.11 8.23
CA LYS A 116 4.03 9.35 9.65
C LYS A 116 5.34 9.66 10.39
N LEU A 117 6.40 8.90 10.10
CA LEU A 117 7.72 9.13 10.67
C LEU A 117 8.24 10.55 10.39
N ARG A 118 8.13 11.02 9.15
CA ARG A 118 8.53 12.38 8.78
C ARG A 118 7.80 13.46 9.59
N ARG A 119 6.48 13.33 9.78
CA ARG A 119 5.71 14.27 10.60
C ARG A 119 6.15 14.30 12.06
N LEU A 120 6.53 13.15 12.62
CA LEU A 120 7.07 13.07 13.98
C LEU A 120 8.45 13.71 14.06
N ALA A 121 9.28 13.54 13.04
CA ALA A 121 10.58 14.19 12.92
C ALA A 121 10.46 15.73 12.82
N ASP A 122 9.51 16.22 12.02
CA ASP A 122 9.23 17.64 11.91
C ASP A 122 8.74 18.20 13.27
N ALA A 123 7.91 17.45 14.02
CA ALA A 123 7.48 17.85 15.36
C ALA A 123 8.63 17.91 16.37
N ALA A 124 9.59 16.98 16.30
CA ALA A 124 10.78 16.99 17.14
C ALA A 124 11.65 18.23 16.87
N LEU A 125 11.82 18.60 15.59
CA LEU A 125 12.48 19.84 15.21
C LEU A 125 11.75 21.06 15.79
N MET A 126 10.42 21.13 15.63
CA MET A 126 9.64 22.26 16.16
C MET A 126 9.75 22.37 17.69
N GLY A 127 9.68 21.25 18.42
CA GLY A 127 9.90 21.25 19.87
C GLY A 127 11.31 21.72 20.26
N ALA A 128 12.33 21.32 19.50
CA ALA A 128 13.70 21.79 19.74
C ALA A 128 13.86 23.30 19.51
N ILE A 129 13.15 23.87 18.53
CA ILE A 129 13.08 25.33 18.31
C ILE A 129 12.38 26.03 19.48
N GLU A 130 11.25 25.50 19.94
CA GLU A 130 10.48 26.06 21.06
C GLU A 130 11.28 26.04 22.37
N ASP A 131 12.05 24.98 22.59
CA ASP A 131 12.92 24.81 23.77
C ASP A 131 14.24 25.61 23.69
N GLY A 132 14.47 26.35 22.59
CA GLY A 132 15.69 27.14 22.38
C GLY A 132 16.97 26.31 22.23
N ARG A 133 16.84 25.06 21.78
CA ARG A 133 17.97 24.15 21.53
C ARG A 133 18.61 24.34 20.15
N ILE A 134 18.08 25.27 19.34
CA ILE A 134 18.47 25.63 17.97
C ILE A 134 18.38 27.15 17.81
#